data_AF-A0A2T4ILH2-F1
#
_entry.id   AF-A0A2T4ILH2-F1
#
_cell.length_a   1.000
_cell.length_b   1.000
_cell.length_c   1.000
_cell.angle_alpha   90.00
_cell.angle_beta   90.00
_cell.angle_gamma   90.00
#
_symmetry.space_group_name_H-M   'P 1'
#
loop_
_entity.id
_entity.type
_entity.pdbx_description
1 polymer ?
#
loop_
_entity_poly.entity_id
_entity_poly.type
_entity_poly.pdbx_seq_one_letter_code
_entity_poly.pdbx_strand_id
1 'polypeptide(L)' 'MPPAAPRKAVILAAGFGSRLRPLTDLCPKPLVEVNGTPILHNALWNLQTVGVE' A
#
# COMPACT_ATOMS: atom_id res chain seq x y z
N MET A 1 -20.05 20.30 10.40
CA MET A 1 -19.47 19.59 9.24
C MET A 1 -18.13 19.01 9.67
N PRO A 2 -17.81 17.75 9.34
CA PRO A 2 -16.45 17.26 9.56
C PRO A 2 -15.46 18.11 8.74
N PRO A 3 -14.22 18.28 9.22
CA PRO A 3 -13.18 18.97 8.46
C PRO A 3 -12.98 18.29 7.10
N ALA A 4 -12.59 19.08 6.09
CA ALA A 4 -12.25 18.55 4.78
C ALA A 4 -11.19 17.43 4.92
N ALA A 5 -11.40 16.29 4.24
CA ALA A 5 -10.47 15.17 4.27
C ALA A 5 -9.06 15.62 3.81
N PRO A 6 -7.97 15.05 4.37
CA PRO A 6 -6.63 15.39 3.94
C PRO A 6 -6.43 15.01 2.47
N ARG A 7 -5.84 15.90 1.67
CA ARG A 7 -5.54 15.63 0.26
C ARG A 7 -4.28 14.80 0.04
N LYS A 8 -3.41 14.69 1.04
CA LYS A 8 -2.12 14.00 0.94
C LYS A 8 -2.02 12.95 2.03
N ALA A 9 -1.36 11.84 1.71
CA ALA A 9 -1.06 10.78 2.66
C ALA A 9 0.38 10.28 2.51
N VAL A 10 0.89 9.63 3.54
CA VAL A 10 2.19 8.96 3.54
C VAL A 10 1.96 7.47 3.79
N ILE A 11 2.46 6.62 2.89
CA ILE A 11 2.43 5.17 3.06
C ILE A 11 3.82 4.72 3.52
N LEU A 12 3.89 4.09 4.69
CA LEU A 12 5.12 3.48 5.18
C LEU A 12 5.38 2.15 4.46
N ALA A 13 6.25 2.18 3.45
CA ALA A 13 6.53 1.05 2.57
C ALA A 13 7.87 0.33 2.86
N ALA A 14 8.53 0.64 3.99
CA ALA A 14 9.89 0.16 4.31
C ALA A 14 9.95 -1.24 4.99
N GLY A 15 8.85 -1.97 5.04
CA GLY A 15 8.81 -3.29 5.68
C GLY A 15 9.55 -4.35 4.87
N PHE A 16 10.58 -4.97 5.46
CA PHE A 16 11.47 -5.93 4.78
C PHE A 16 10.80 -7.22 4.28
N GLY A 17 9.68 -7.63 4.89
CA GLY A 17 8.91 -8.77 4.38
C GLY A 17 9.53 -10.16 4.57
N SER A 18 10.49 -10.33 5.48
CA SER A 18 11.28 -11.57 5.66
C SER A 18 10.49 -12.88 5.76
N ARG A 19 9.27 -12.85 6.29
CA ARG A 19 8.39 -14.04 6.39
C ARG A 19 7.81 -14.50 5.05
N LEU A 20 7.84 -13.66 4.02
CA LEU A 20 7.32 -13.95 2.68
C LEU A 20 8.41 -14.43 1.72
N ARG A 21 9.65 -14.60 2.18
CA ARG A 21 10.72 -15.15 1.35
C ARG A 21 10.33 -16.54 0.81
N PRO A 22 10.70 -16.87 -0.45
CA PRO A 22 11.62 -16.13 -1.32
C PRO A 22 10.98 -14.97 -2.11
N LEU A 23 9.66 -14.75 -2.00
CA LEU A 23 8.95 -13.74 -2.80
C LEU A 23 9.53 -12.34 -2.63
N THR A 24 10.08 -12.04 -1.45
CA THR A 24 10.61 -10.71 -1.13
C THR A 24 12.11 -10.55 -1.28
N ASP A 25 12.82 -11.53 -1.85
CA ASP A 25 14.27 -11.42 -2.02
C ASP A 25 14.65 -10.42 -3.11
N LEU A 26 13.84 -10.33 -4.18
CA LEU A 26 14.02 -9.40 -5.29
C LEU A 26 12.83 -8.46 -5.52
N CYS A 27 11.75 -8.62 -4.76
CA CYS A 27 10.54 -7.80 -4.84
C CYS A 27 10.21 -7.22 -3.47
N PRO A 28 10.02 -5.90 -3.31
CA PRO A 28 9.64 -5.35 -2.02
C PRO A 28 8.23 -5.82 -1.65
N LYS A 29 7.97 -6.11 -0.35
CA LYS A 29 6.67 -6.60 0.13
C LYS A 29 5.45 -5.84 -0.45
N PRO A 30 5.43 -4.50 -0.51
CA PRO A 30 4.29 -3.76 -1.06
C PRO A 30 3.94 -4.14 -2.52
N LEU A 31 4.89 -4.66 -3.29
CA LEU A 31 4.68 -5.06 -4.69
C LEU A 31 4.40 -6.56 -4.85
N VAL A 32 4.44 -7.36 -3.77
CA VAL A 32 4.02 -8.76 -3.82
C VAL A 32 2.53 -8.83 -4.14
N GLU A 33 2.17 -9.68 -5.10
CA GLU A 33 0.78 -9.86 -5.52
C GLU A 33 0.04 -10.88 -4.65
N VAL A 34 -1.22 -10.57 -4.36
CA VAL A 34 -2.20 -11.49 -3.77
C VAL A 34 -3.42 -11.48 -4.67
N ASN A 35 -3.81 -12.65 -5.20
CA ASN A 35 -4.88 -12.78 -6.20
C ASN A 35 -4.67 -11.87 -7.44
N GLY A 36 -3.42 -11.71 -7.89
CA GLY A 36 -3.07 -10.87 -9.04
C GLY A 36 -3.02 -9.36 -8.77
N THR A 37 -3.19 -8.93 -7.51
CA THR A 37 -3.16 -7.51 -7.14
C THR A 37 -2.02 -7.23 -6.15
N PRO A 38 -1.15 -6.23 -6.39
CA PRO A 38 -0.10 -5.85 -5.44
C PRO A 38 -0.67 -5.40 -4.09
N ILE A 39 -0.01 -5.74 -2.98
CA ILE A 39 -0.44 -5.31 -1.63
C ILE A 39 -0.61 -3.78 -1.53
N LEU A 40 0.27 -3.00 -2.17
CA LEU A 40 0.23 -1.53 -2.18
C LEU A 40 -1.04 -0.98 -2.84
N HIS A 41 -1.60 -1.69 -3.82
CA HIS A 41 -2.80 -1.26 -4.53
C HIS A 41 -3.97 -1.03 -3.57
N ASN A 42 -4.13 -1.90 -2.57
CA ASN A 42 -5.22 -1.78 -1.59
C ASN A 42 -5.10 -0.48 -0.77
N ALA A 43 -3.88 -0.06 -0.41
CA ALA A 43 -3.65 1.19 0.32
C ALA A 43 -3.97 2.41 -0.56
N LEU A 44 -3.51 2.40 -1.81
CA LEU A 44 -3.79 3.46 -2.78
C LEU A 44 -5.30 3.57 -3.07
N TRP A 45 -5.96 2.44 -3.32
CA TRP A 45 -7.41 2.38 -3.54
C TRP A 45 -8.19 2.98 -2.36
N ASN A 46 -7.87 2.55 -1.14
CA ASN A 46 -8.54 3.07 0.05
C ASN A 46 -8.36 4.59 0.20
N LEU A 47 -7.15 5.10 -0.03
CA LEU A 47 -6.86 6.54 0.02
C LEU A 47 -7.65 7.31 -1.06
N GLN A 48 -7.68 6.78 -2.28
CA GLN A 48 -8.45 7.37 -3.38
C GLN A 48 -9.96 7.41 -3.06
N THR A 49 -10.52 6.35 -2.45
CA THR A 49 -11.96 6.29 -2.10
C THR A 49 -12.38 7.33 -1.05
N VAL A 50 -11.43 7.87 -0.29
CA VAL A 50 -11.67 8.93 0.70
C VAL A 50 -11.21 10.32 0.24
N GLY A 51 -10.84 10.46 -1.04
CA GLY A 51 -10.51 11.75 -1.66
C GLY A 51 -9.07 12.24 -1.43
N VAL A 52 -8.14 11.34 -1.14
CA VAL A 52 -6.69 11.64 -1.14
C VAL A 52 -6.19 11.64 -2.59
N GLU A 53 -5.41 12.65 -2.95
CA GLU A 53 -4.81 12.89 -4.28
C GLU A 53 -3.38 12.38 -4.38
#